data_AF-A0A4Z0PAN2-F1
#
_entry.id   AF-A0A4Z0PAN2-F1
#
_cell.length_a   1.000
_cell.length_b   1.000
_cell.length_c   1.000
_cell.angle_alpha   90.00
_cell.angle_beta   90.00
_cell.angle_gamma   90.00
#
_symmetry.space_group_name_H-M   'P 1'
#
loop_
_entity.id
_entity.type
_entity.pdbx_description
1 polymer ?
#
loop_
_entity_poly.entity_id
_entity_poly.type
_entity_poly.pdbx_seq_one_letter_code
_entity_poly.pdbx_strand_id
1 'polypeptide(L)'
;LTVHHGAPIRRKRHLRRLRNAAVALGNAPWSNAVITALESRKGEHPLLDEHIEWAIAQQIEKRNACIIEVQLPKKQRLVRVIEKGLVRDA
;
A
#
# COMPACT_ATOMS: atom_id res chain seq x y z
N LEU A 1 -15.81 -7.29 44.88
CA LEU A 1 -16.63 -6.86 43.71
C LEU A 1 -15.72 -6.09 42.76
N THR A 2 -15.44 -6.68 41.60
CA THR A 2 -14.32 -6.31 40.72
C THR A 2 -14.66 -5.07 39.88
N VAL A 3 -13.79 -4.06 39.92
CA VAL A 3 -13.91 -2.80 39.18
C VAL A 3 -13.73 -3.02 37.67
N HIS A 4 -14.83 -3.05 36.92
CA HIS A 4 -14.86 -3.15 35.45
C HIS A 4 -14.77 -1.79 34.72
N HIS A 5 -14.14 -0.77 35.31
CA HIS A 5 -14.14 0.59 34.75
C HIS A 5 -12.96 0.92 33.81
N GLY A 6 -12.02 -0.01 33.58
CA GLY A 6 -10.84 0.21 32.73
C GLY A 6 -10.93 -0.26 31.27
N ALA A 7 -11.95 -1.07 30.91
CA ALA A 7 -11.96 -1.81 29.65
C ALA A 7 -12.44 -1.01 28.41
N PRO A 8 -13.48 -0.16 28.46
CA PRO A 8 -14.03 0.48 27.25
C PRO A 8 -13.10 1.53 26.64
N ILE A 9 -12.46 2.36 27.47
CA ILE A 9 -11.56 3.42 27.01
C ILE A 9 -10.30 2.82 26.37
N ARG A 10 -9.76 1.74 26.95
CA ARG A 10 -8.59 1.03 26.42
C ARG A 10 -8.89 0.40 25.06
N ARG A 11 -10.05 -0.24 24.89
CA ARG A 11 -10.49 -0.79 23.59
C ARG A 11 -10.61 0.29 22.52
N LYS A 12 -11.27 1.42 22.81
CA LYS A 12 -11.37 2.55 21.85
C LYS A 12 -10.00 3.12 21.45
N ARG A 13 -9.08 3.26 22.41
CA ARG A 13 -7.71 3.73 22.15
C ARG A 13 -6.90 2.74 21.33
N HIS A 14 -7.03 1.44 21.59
CA HIS A 14 -6.34 0.40 20.84
C HIS A 14 -6.79 0.37 19.38
N LEU A 15 -8.11 0.37 19.13
CA LEU A 15 -8.67 0.44 17.77
C LEU A 15 -8.22 1.70 17.02
N ARG A 16 -8.13 2.86 17.70
CA ARG A 16 -7.58 4.09 17.10
C ARG A 16 -6.11 3.92 16.69
N ARG A 17 -5.27 3.28 17.53
CA ARG A 17 -3.87 3.01 17.18
C ARG A 17 -3.74 2.08 15.99
N LEU A 18 -4.55 1.02 15.93
CA LEU A 18 -4.60 0.07 14.83
C LEU A 18 -4.97 0.75 13.51
N ARG A 19 -6.01 1.59 13.50
CA ARG A 19 -6.40 2.35 12.31
C ARG A 19 -5.30 3.32 11.86
N ASN A 20 -4.69 4.06 12.79
CA ASN A 20 -3.57 4.94 12.47
C ASN A 20 -2.37 4.18 11.90
N ALA A 21 -2.09 2.98 12.42
CA ALA A 21 -1.04 2.11 11.91
C ALA A 21 -1.37 1.63 10.49
N ALA A 22 -2.62 1.21 10.22
CA ALA A 22 -3.06 0.83 8.87
C ALA A 22 -2.86 1.98 7.87
N VAL A 23 -3.24 3.21 8.25
CA VAL A 23 -3.02 4.40 7.41
C VAL A 23 -1.53 4.66 7.15
N ALA A 24 -0.69 4.59 8.18
CA ALA A 24 0.76 4.77 8.05
C ALA A 24 1.38 3.71 7.13
N LEU A 25 0.92 2.46 7.22
CA LEU A 25 1.35 1.36 6.37
C LEU A 25 0.90 1.54 4.91
N GLY A 26 -0.33 2.00 4.64
CA GLY A 26 -0.77 2.36 3.29
C GLY A 26 0.07 3.50 2.68
N ASN A 27 0.51 4.44 3.51
CA ASN A 27 1.37 5.55 3.11
C ASN A 27 2.85 5.19 2.96
N ALA A 28 3.30 4.03 3.43
CA ALA A 28 4.66 3.56 3.22
C ALA A 28 4.92 3.17 1.75
N PRO A 29 6.18 3.00 1.31
CA PRO A 29 6.51 2.35 0.04
C PRO A 29 5.92 0.95 -0.06
N TRP A 30 5.81 0.42 -1.28
CA TRP A 30 5.27 -0.91 -1.49
C TRP A 30 6.09 -1.99 -0.77
N SER A 31 5.43 -2.89 -0.05
CA SER A 31 6.05 -4.06 0.58
C SER A 31 5.06 -5.21 0.73
N ASN A 32 5.46 -6.41 0.28
CA ASN A 32 4.63 -7.61 0.41
C ASN A 32 4.35 -7.96 1.88
N ALA A 33 5.32 -7.73 2.79
CA ALA A 33 5.14 -7.97 4.20
C ALA A 33 4.05 -7.08 4.83
N VAL A 34 3.87 -5.86 4.30
CA VAL A 34 2.82 -4.94 4.74
C VAL A 34 1.44 -5.46 4.36
N ILE A 35 1.28 -5.96 3.12
CA ILE A 35 0.02 -6.58 2.66
C ILE A 35 -0.35 -7.76 3.56
N THR A 36 0.57 -8.71 3.75
CA THR A 36 0.31 -9.89 4.59
C THR A 36 -0.04 -9.52 6.03
N ALA A 37 0.64 -8.51 6.60
CA ALA A 37 0.35 -8.03 7.95
C ALA A 37 -1.04 -7.39 8.04
N LEU A 38 -1.45 -6.61 7.03
CA LEU A 38 -2.77 -5.98 6.96
C LEU A 38 -3.87 -7.04 6.80
N GLU A 39 -3.69 -8.01 5.90
CA GLU A 39 -4.63 -9.12 5.67
C GLU A 39 -4.81 -9.99 6.91
N SER A 40 -3.74 -10.26 7.66
CA SER A 40 -3.81 -11.07 8.88
C SER A 40 -4.69 -10.48 9.98
N ARG A 41 -4.96 -9.17 9.92
CA ARG A 41 -5.80 -8.43 10.89
C ARG A 41 -7.20 -8.14 10.37
N LYS A 42 -7.51 -8.54 9.15
CA LYS A 42 -8.84 -8.36 8.57
C LYS A 42 -9.87 -9.22 9.32
N GLY A 43 -11.02 -8.64 9.62
CA GLY A 43 -12.10 -9.28 10.39
C GLY A 43 -11.99 -9.04 11.90
N GLU A 44 -10.96 -8.33 12.39
CA GLU A 44 -10.87 -7.97 13.81
C GLU A 44 -11.93 -6.93 14.22
N HIS A 45 -12.23 -5.96 13.34
CA HIS A 45 -13.23 -4.92 13.61
C HIS A 45 -13.66 -4.21 12.31
N PRO A 46 -14.97 -3.98 12.06
CA PRO A 46 -15.45 -3.37 10.80
C PRO A 46 -14.78 -2.04 10.45
N LEU A 47 -14.69 -1.10 11.41
CA LEU A 47 -13.99 0.18 11.20
C LEU A 47 -12.48 0.05 10.95
N LEU A 48 -11.84 -1.03 11.42
CA LEU A 48 -10.43 -1.29 11.10
C LEU A 48 -10.31 -1.88 9.70
N ASP A 49 -11.23 -2.77 9.33
CA ASP A 49 -11.26 -3.43 8.03
C ASP A 49 -11.32 -2.43 6.88
N GLU A 50 -12.16 -1.38 7.00
CA GLU A 50 -12.19 -0.28 6.03
C GLU A 50 -10.81 0.39 5.82
N HIS A 51 -10.05 0.57 6.91
CA HIS A 51 -8.73 1.19 6.84
C HIS A 51 -7.67 0.21 6.29
N ILE A 52 -7.83 -1.08 6.59
CA ILE A 52 -7.00 -2.17 6.05
C ILE A 52 -7.19 -2.26 4.54
N GLU A 53 -8.43 -2.26 4.06
CA GLU A 53 -8.76 -2.32 2.63
C GLU A 53 -8.20 -1.12 1.87
N TRP A 54 -8.38 0.09 2.42
CA TRP A 54 -7.75 1.29 1.88
C TRP A 54 -6.22 1.17 1.82
N ALA A 55 -5.58 0.71 2.90
CA ALA A 55 -4.12 0.58 2.96
C ALA A 55 -3.56 -0.43 1.95
N ILE A 56 -4.28 -1.54 1.72
CA ILE A 56 -3.95 -2.54 0.70
C ILE A 56 -4.06 -1.93 -0.71
N ALA A 57 -5.13 -1.18 -0.99
CA ALA A 57 -5.30 -0.50 -2.27
C ALA A 57 -4.14 0.47 -2.55
N GLN A 58 -3.76 1.30 -1.58
CA GLN A 58 -2.62 2.22 -1.71
C GLN A 58 -1.30 1.49 -1.99
N GLN A 59 -1.08 0.35 -1.33
CA GLN A 59 0.12 -0.47 -1.54
C GLN A 59 0.16 -1.04 -2.97
N ILE A 60 -0.97 -1.51 -3.50
CA ILE A 60 -1.07 -2.03 -4.87
C ILE A 60 -0.84 -0.91 -5.89
N GLU A 61 -1.42 0.27 -5.69
CA GLU A 61 -1.19 1.43 -6.57
C GLU A 61 0.30 1.80 -6.63
N LYS A 62 0.98 1.83 -5.49
CA LYS A 62 2.42 2.11 -5.42
C LYS A 62 3.27 1.05 -6.10
N ARG A 63 2.88 -0.23 -5.99
CA ARG A 63 3.52 -1.33 -6.75
C ARG A 63 3.41 -1.06 -8.25
N ASN A 64 2.22 -0.69 -8.72
CA ASN A 64 1.96 -0.45 -10.14
C ASN A 64 2.71 0.78 -10.64
N ALA A 65 2.73 1.87 -9.87
CA ALA A 65 3.51 3.06 -10.17
C ALA A 65 5.01 2.73 -10.30
N CYS A 66 5.56 1.96 -9.36
CA CYS A 66 6.95 1.49 -9.43
C CYS A 66 7.22 0.61 -10.66
N ILE A 67 6.28 -0.26 -11.05
CA ILE A 67 6.41 -1.08 -12.27
C ILE A 67 6.44 -0.20 -13.52
N ILE A 68 5.59 0.83 -13.59
CA ILE A 68 5.53 1.77 -14.72
C ILE A 68 6.85 2.55 -14.81
N GLU A 69 7.36 3.05 -13.68
CA GLU A 69 8.66 3.74 -13.62
C GLU A 69 9.83 2.87 -14.07
N VAL A 70 9.80 1.55 -13.86
CA VAL A 70 10.86 0.65 -14.35
C VAL A 70 10.73 0.35 -15.85
N GLN A 71 9.52 0.33 -16.39
CA GLN A 71 9.27 0.04 -17.81
C GLN A 71 9.49 1.25 -18.73
N LEU A 72 9.18 2.46 -18.25
CA LEU A 72 9.31 3.69 -19.05
C LEU A 72 10.76 3.94 -19.55
N PRO A 73 11.82 3.78 -18.74
CA PRO A 73 13.21 3.90 -19.18
C PRO A 73 13.61 2.85 -20.23
N LYS A 74 13.09 1.62 -20.12
CA LYS A 74 13.36 0.54 -21.09
C LYS A 74 12.69 0.81 -22.43
N LYS A 75 11.43 1.26 -22.43
CA LYS A 75 10.70 1.63 -23.65
C LYS A 75 11.32 2.84 -24.35
N GLN A 76 11.76 3.86 -23.60
CA GLN A 76 12.43 5.03 -24.17
C GLN A 76 13.73 4.69 -24.92
N ARG A 77 14.49 3.69 -24.47
CA ARG A 77 15.69 3.22 -25.18
C ARG A 77 15.36 2.56 -26.52
N LEU A 78 14.30 1.74 -26.57
CA LEU A 78 13.90 1.05 -27.79
C LEU A 78 13.39 2.03 -28.87
N VAL A 79 12.57 3.01 -28.48
CA VAL A 79 12.05 4.04 -29.39
C VAL A 79 13.19 4.82 -30.07
N ARG A 80 14.20 5.24 -29.31
CA ARG A 80 15.37 5.98 -29.84
C ARG A 80 16.22 5.18 -30.83
N VAL A 81 16.27 3.86 -30.71
CA VAL A 81 17.05 3.00 -31.63
C VAL A 81 16.34 2.88 -32.98
N ILE A 82 15.01 2.75 -32.98
CA ILE A 82 14.22 2.68 -34.21
C ILE A 82 14.28 4.02 -34.97
N GLU A 83 14.09 5.14 -34.26
CA GLU A 83 14.14 6.48 -34.87
C GLU A 83 15.52 6.80 -35.48
N LYS A 84 16.62 6.42 -34.80
CA LYS A 84 17.97 6.64 -35.32
C LYS A 84 18.39 5.66 -36.41
N GLY A 85 17.80 4.46 -36.43
CA GLY A 85 18.06 3.44 -37.45
C GLY A 85 17.38 3.76 -38.78
N LEU A 86 16.18 4.35 -38.75
CA LEU A 86 15.36 4.58 -39.95
C LEU A 86 15.73 5.86 -40.72
N VAL A 87 16.45 6.80 -40.10
CA VAL A 87 16.88 8.07 -40.73
C VAL A 87 18.22 7.93 -41.48
N ARG A 88 18.87 6.77 -41.46
CA ARG A 88 20.21 6.57 -42.06
C ARG A 88 20.22 6.05 -43.50
N ASP A 89 19.08 5.65 -44.05
CA ASP A 89 18.99 5.03 -45.40
C ASP A 89 18.26 5.91 -46.43
N ALA A 90 18.34 7.24 -46.32
CA ALA A 90 17.83 8.19 -47.30
C ALA A 90 18.95 9.11 -47.84
#